data_AF-A0AAU2ZVL7-F1
#
_entry.id   AF-A0AAU2ZVL7-F1
#
_cell.length_a   1.000
_cell.length_b   1.000
_cell.length_c   1.000
_cell.angle_alpha   90.00
_cell.angle_beta   90.00
_cell.angle_gamma   90.00
#
_symmetry.space_group_name_H-M   'P 1'
#
loop_
_entity.id
_entity.type
_entity.pdbx_description
1 polymer ?
#
loop_
_entity_poly.entity_id
_entity_poly.type
_entity_poly.pdbx_seq_one_letter_code
_entity_poly.pdbx_strand_id
1 'polypeptide(L)' 'MSAVEFAPDDLDEDDLEALAEMSDDELAELYEDPGPDDPLAGYARPVNRLPPGINPYRGIDDLHPL' A
#
# COMPACT_ATOMS: atom_id res chain seq x y z
N MET A 1 12.81 -0.56 16.02
CA MET A 1 12.83 0.35 14.86
C MET A 1 13.03 1.74 15.43
N SER A 2 14.10 2.43 15.04
CA SER A 2 14.36 3.81 15.46
C SER A 2 13.46 4.71 14.64
N ALA A 3 12.67 5.57 15.28
CA ALA A 3 12.03 6.67 14.56
C ALA A 3 13.15 7.60 14.05
N VAL A 4 13.11 7.95 12.78
CA VAL A 4 13.91 9.07 12.28
C VAL A 4 13.24 10.32 12.84
N GLU A 5 13.91 10.99 13.78
CA GLU A 5 13.46 12.27 14.34
C GLU A 5 14.04 13.37 13.46
N PHE A 6 13.18 14.03 12.65
CA PHE A 6 13.60 15.12 11.79
C PHE A 6 13.75 16.40 12.61
N ALA A 7 14.96 16.95 12.71
CA ALA A 7 15.22 18.25 13.30
C ALA A 7 15.51 19.26 12.18
N PRO A 8 14.73 20.34 12.05
CA PRO A 8 14.96 21.35 11.00
C PRO A 8 16.28 22.12 11.18
N ASP A 9 16.85 22.09 12.39
CA ASP A 9 18.13 22.71 12.70
C ASP A 9 19.34 21.86 12.22
N ASP A 10 19.09 20.62 11.75
CA ASP A 10 20.14 19.74 11.20
C ASP A 10 20.43 20.02 9.72
N LEU A 11 19.62 20.84 9.03
CA LEU A 11 19.85 21.25 7.65
C LEU A 11 20.76 22.48 7.60
N ASP A 12 21.84 22.39 6.83
CA ASP A 12 22.70 23.54 6.56
C ASP A 12 22.20 24.38 5.37
N GLU A 13 22.90 25.48 5.07
CA GLU A 13 22.51 26.41 3.99
C GLU A 13 22.60 25.75 2.61
N ASP A 14 23.54 24.82 2.42
CA ASP A 14 23.74 24.10 1.16
C ASP A 14 22.61 23.07 0.96
N ASP A 15 22.19 22.38 2.03
CA ASP A 15 21.05 21.47 2.02
C ASP A 15 19.73 22.20 1.66
N LEU A 16 19.55 23.41 2.20
CA LEU A 16 18.37 24.23 1.90
C LEU A 16 18.38 24.76 0.46
N GLU A 17 19.54 25.15 -0.08
CA GLU A 17 19.68 25.58 -1.48
C GLU A 17 19.39 24.41 -2.43
N ALA A 18 19.88 23.21 -2.12
CA ALA A 18 19.61 22.00 -2.91
C ALA A 18 18.12 21.67 -2.96
N LEU A 19 17.41 21.75 -1.84
CA LEU A 19 15.95 21.56 -1.80
C LEU A 19 15.18 22.64 -2.58
N ALA A 20 15.71 23.87 -2.65
CA ALA A 20 15.10 24.96 -3.40
C ALA A 20 15.30 24.85 -4.92
N GLU A 21 16.38 24.20 -5.37
CA GLU A 21 16.66 23.95 -6.79
C GLU A 21 15.94 22.71 -7.35
N MET A 22 15.48 21.79 -6.48
CA MET A 22 14.70 20.61 -6.90
C MET A 22 13.40 21.00 -7.61
N SER A 23 13.08 20.23 -8.65
CA SER A 23 11.79 20.36 -9.34
C SER A 23 10.64 19.79 -8.51
N ASP A 24 9.42 20.27 -8.77
CA ASP A 24 8.21 19.78 -8.08
C ASP A 24 8.03 18.26 -8.23
N ASP A 25 8.47 17.67 -9.35
CA ASP A 25 8.41 16.23 -9.60
C ASP A 25 9.42 15.46 -8.73
N GLU A 26 10.64 15.98 -8.56
CA GLU A 26 11.66 15.38 -7.70
C GLU A 26 11.29 15.49 -6.22
N LEU A 27 10.66 16.60 -5.82
CA LEU A 27 10.09 16.73 -4.49
C LEU A 27 8.93 15.74 -4.29
N ALA A 28 8.06 15.56 -5.28
CA ALA A 28 6.97 14.60 -5.19
C ALA A 28 7.47 13.16 -5.02
N GLU A 29 8.53 12.76 -5.73
CA GLU A 29 9.15 11.44 -5.56
C GLU A 29 9.80 11.27 -4.18
N LEU A 30 10.44 12.33 -3.64
CA LEU A 30 11.07 12.30 -2.32
C LEU A 30 10.04 12.13 -1.18
N TYR A 31 8.85 12.71 -1.33
CA TYR A 31 7.77 12.64 -0.35
C TYR A 31 6.72 11.57 -0.66
N GLU A 32 6.86 10.82 -1.75
CA GLU A 32 5.97 9.71 -2.06
C GLU A 32 6.18 8.62 -0.99
N ASP A 33 5.25 8.57 -0.03
CA ASP A 33 5.20 7.48 0.93
C ASP A 33 5.04 6.18 0.12
N PRO A 34 6.01 5.25 0.17
CA PRO A 34 5.84 3.94 -0.44
C PRO A 34 4.70 3.29 0.34
N GLY A 35 3.48 3.47 -0.18
CA GLY A 35 2.26 3.07 0.50
C GLY A 35 2.41 1.62 0.98
N PRO A 36 1.83 1.29 2.14
CA PRO A 36 2.05 -0.02 2.75
C PRO A 36 1.83 -1.10 1.71
N ASP A 37 2.83 -1.97 1.53
CA ASP A 37 2.74 -3.14 0.65
C ASP A 37 1.34 -3.73 0.82
N ASP A 38 0.51 -3.71 -0.24
CA ASP A 38 -0.89 -4.12 -0.13
C ASP A 38 -0.92 -5.53 0.48
N PRO A 39 -1.37 -5.68 1.73
CA PRO A 39 -1.31 -6.96 2.43
C PRO A 39 -2.22 -8.01 1.75
N LEU A 40 -3.11 -7.55 0.86
CA LEU A 40 -4.02 -8.38 0.09
C LEU A 40 -3.54 -8.63 -1.35
N ALA A 41 -2.39 -8.10 -1.76
CA ALA A 41 -1.84 -8.31 -3.11
C ALA A 41 -1.69 -9.81 -3.46
N GLY A 42 -1.41 -10.66 -2.46
CA GLY A 42 -1.33 -12.12 -2.63
C GLY A 42 -2.66 -12.86 -2.58
N TYR A 43 -3.73 -12.20 -2.16
CA TYR A 43 -5.08 -12.76 -2.04
C TYR A 43 -6.02 -12.32 -3.16
N ALA A 44 -5.53 -11.50 -4.10
CA ALA A 44 -6.26 -11.13 -5.30
C ALA A 44 -6.71 -12.40 -6.03
N ARG A 45 -8.02 -12.65 -6.00
CA ARG A 45 -8.61 -13.77 -6.75
C ARG A 45 -8.42 -13.48 -8.24
N PRO A 46 -8.04 -14.48 -9.06
CA PRO A 46 -7.97 -14.30 -10.50
C PRO A 46 -9.32 -13.78 -11.00
N VAL A 47 -9.31 -12.69 -11.77
CA VAL A 47 -10.52 -12.04 -12.32
C VAL A 47 -11.38 -13.02 -13.13
N ASN A 48 -10.75 -14.06 -13.69
CA ASN A 48 -11.40 -15.10 -14.48
C ASN A 48 -12.04 -16.23 -13.66
N ARG A 49 -11.90 -16.22 -12.33
CA ARG A 49 -12.52 -17.24 -11.48
C ARG A 49 -13.99 -16.87 -11.27
N LEU A 50 -14.87 -17.53 -12.01
CA LEU A 50 -16.32 -17.45 -11.81
C LEU A 50 -16.63 -17.70 -10.32
N PRO A 51 -17.40 -16.84 -9.63
CA PRO A 51 -17.85 -17.14 -8.29
C PRO A 51 -18.59 -18.49 -8.32
N PRO A 52 -18.41 -19.37 -7.31
CA PRO A 52 -19.19 -20.59 -7.23
C PRO A 52 -20.67 -20.19 -7.27
N GLY A 53 -21.41 -20.76 -8.24
CA GLY A 53 -22.83 -20.48 -8.39
C GLY A 53 -23.53 -20.75 -7.08
N ILE A 54 -24.10 -19.71 -6.47
CA ILE A 54 -24.89 -19.84 -5.26
C ILE A 54 -26.16 -20.58 -5.66
N ASN A 55 -26.32 -21.82 -5.22
CA ASN A 55 -27.57 -22.57 -5.39
C ASN A 55 -28.56 -22.09 -4.31
N PRO A 56 -29.63 -21.36 -4.66
CA PRO A 56 -30.60 -20.82 -3.69
C PRO A 56 -31.42 -21.92 -3.00
N TYR A 57 -31.35 -23.16 -3.48
CA TYR A 57 -32.06 -24.31 -2.92
C TYR A 57 -31.18 -25.20 -2.05
N ARG A 58 -29.91 -24.81 -1.80
CA ARG A 58 -29.01 -25.60 -0.96
C ARG A 58 -29.42 -25.51 0.51
N GLY A 59 -29.93 -26.61 1.05
CA GLY A 59 -30.38 -26.72 2.43
C GLY A 59 -29.24 -27.06 3.40
N ILE A 60 -29.56 -27.00 4.70
CA ILE A 60 -28.64 -27.41 5.78
C ILE A 60 -28.28 -28.90 5.67
N ASP A 61 -29.20 -29.70 5.12
CA ASP A 61 -29.01 -31.14 4.88
C ASP A 61 -28.01 -31.46 3.74
N ASP A 62 -27.66 -30.47 2.91
CA ASP A 62 -26.71 -30.62 1.79
C ASP A 62 -25.25 -30.29 2.17
N LEU A 63 -24.98 -30.14 3.47
CA LEU A 63 -23.64 -29.91 4.02
C LEU A 63 -22.99 -31.26 4.34
N HIS A 64 -21.87 -31.56 3.69
CA HIS A 64 -21.07 -32.74 4.02
C HIS A 64 -20.46 -32.54 5.42
N PRO A 65 -20.59 -33.51 6.34
CA PRO A 65 -19.94 -33.42 7.65
C PRO A 65 -18.41 -33.42 7.48
N LEU A 66 -17.74 -32.63 8.32
CA LEU A 66 -16.28 -32.50 8.39
C LEU A 66 -15.64 -33.73 9.02
#